data_AF-A0A8H4BJF9-F1
#
_entry.id   AF-A0A8H4BJF9-F1
#
_cell.length_a   1.000
_cell.length_b   1.000
_cell.length_c   1.000
_cell.angle_alpha   90.00
_cell.angle_beta   90.00
_cell.angle_gamma   90.00
#
_symmetry.space_group_name_H-M   'P 1'
#
loop_
_entity.id
_entity.type
_entity.pdbx_description
1 polymer ?
#
loop_
_entity_poly.entity_id
_entity_poly.type
_entity_poly.pdbx_seq_one_letter_code
_entity_poly.pdbx_strand_id
1 'polypeptide(L)' 'MSSELLVVDPSYLEEQAKEGDMTITMNIHKEICALSKAGGIPLEMDQVLRCSQIAILKVTEIDELIKKVLEDDKESR' A
#
# COMPACT_ATOMS: atom_id res chain seq x y z
N MET A 1 -20.41 -10.05 -15.31
CA MET A 1 -19.44 -10.22 -14.21
C MET A 1 -18.52 -9.02 -14.29
N SER A 2 -18.61 -8.11 -13.34
CA SER A 2 -17.80 -6.89 -13.33
C SER A 2 -16.35 -7.29 -13.04
N SER A 3 -15.43 -6.95 -13.93
CA SER A 3 -14.00 -7.10 -13.69
C SER A 3 -13.57 -6.06 -12.66
N GLU A 4 -13.35 -6.48 -11.42
CA GLU A 4 -12.85 -5.60 -10.36
C GLU A 4 -11.35 -5.36 -10.56
N LEU A 5 -10.98 -4.10 -10.76
CA LEU A 5 -9.59 -3.66 -10.91
C LEU A 5 -9.12 -3.04 -9.60
N LEU A 6 -7.96 -3.49 -9.13
CA LEU A 6 -7.31 -2.96 -7.94
C LEU A 6 -6.11 -2.11 -8.37
N VAL A 7 -6.06 -0.87 -7.88
CA VAL A 7 -5.01 0.10 -8.17
C VAL A 7 -4.29 0.45 -6.87
N VAL A 8 -2.97 0.55 -6.93
CA VAL A 8 -2.10 0.96 -5.80
C VAL A 8 -1.65 2.39 -6.06
N ASP A 9 -1.69 3.22 -5.02
CA ASP A 9 -1.34 4.66 -5.09
C ASP A 9 -2.14 5.41 -6.17
N PRO A 10 -3.49 5.39 -6.08
CA PRO A 10 -4.33 6.06 -7.07
C PRO A 10 -4.09 7.56 -7.08
N SER A 11 -4.06 8.14 -8.27
CA SER A 11 -4.10 9.57 -8.48
C SER A 11 -5.45 10.17 -8.09
N TYR A 12 -5.53 11.49 -7.97
CA TYR A 12 -6.76 12.20 -7.58
C TYR A 12 -8.00 11.86 -8.43
N LEU A 13 -7.84 11.62 -9.74
CA LEU A 13 -8.96 11.25 -10.60
C LEU A 13 -9.37 9.80 -10.41
N GLU A 14 -8.42 8.90 -10.17
CA GLU A 14 -8.70 7.48 -9.86
C GLU A 14 -9.37 7.35 -8.49
N GLU A 15 -8.96 8.15 -7.50
CA GLU A 15 -9.62 8.21 -6.20
C GLU A 15 -11.07 8.68 -6.28
N GLN A 16 -11.41 9.59 -7.20
CA GLN A 16 -12.79 10.03 -7.40
C GLN A 16 -13.63 9.00 -8.15
N ALA A 17 -13.01 8.16 -8.98
CA ALA A 17 -13.69 7.13 -9.75
C ALA A 17 -13.85 5.80 -8.99
N LYS A 18 -13.14 5.60 -7.87
CA LYS A 18 -13.16 4.33 -7.12
C LYS A 18 -14.52 4.10 -6.45
N GLU A 19 -14.90 2.82 -6.35
CA GLU A 19 -16.11 2.38 -5.64
C GLU A 19 -15.81 1.94 -4.19
N GLY A 20 -14.54 1.88 -3.82
CA GLY A 20 -14.06 1.54 -2.48
C GLY A 20 -12.54 1.55 -2.39
N ASP A 21 -12.03 1.49 -1.18
CA ASP A 21 -10.59 1.42 -0.89
C ASP A 21 -10.27 0.58 0.33
N MET A 22 -9.00 0.19 0.39
CA MET A 22 -8.41 -0.57 1.48
C MET A 22 -7.00 -0.05 1.76
N THR A 23 -6.69 0.19 3.02
CA THR A 23 -5.39 0.60 3.51
C THR A 23 -4.78 -0.53 4.34
N ILE A 24 -3.55 -0.92 4.00
CA ILE A 24 -2.75 -1.89 4.75
C ILE A 24 -1.54 -1.15 5.32
N THR A 25 -1.40 -1.19 6.64
CA THR A 25 -0.23 -0.65 7.35
C THR A 25 0.66 -1.81 7.76
N MET A 26 1.94 -1.76 7.40
CA MET A 26 2.91 -2.79 7.77
C MET A 26 4.19 -2.17 8.33
N ASN A 27 4.87 -2.94 9.16
CA ASN A 27 6.21 -2.59 9.63
C ASN A 27 7.32 -3.20 8.73
N ILE A 28 8.57 -2.83 9.00
CA ILE A 28 9.75 -3.34 8.28
C ILE A 28 9.99 -4.85 8.46
N HIS A 29 9.37 -5.46 9.47
CA HIS A 29 9.43 -6.91 9.74
C HIS A 29 8.35 -7.69 8.98
N LYS A 30 7.64 -7.03 8.05
CA LYS A 30 6.58 -7.61 7.21
C LYS A 30 5.33 -8.03 7.99
N GLU A 31 5.12 -7.44 9.16
CA GLU A 31 3.95 -7.68 9.99
C GLU A 31 2.89 -6.61 9.68
N ILE A 32 1.63 -7.04 9.54
CA ILE A 32 0.50 -6.13 9.38
C ILE A 32 0.17 -5.51 10.73
N CYS A 33 0.30 -4.20 10.84
CA CYS A 33 -0.06 -3.45 12.04
C CYS A 33 -1.54 -3.07 12.05
N ALA A 34 -2.10 -2.74 10.89
CA ALA A 34 -3.50 -2.39 10.72
C ALA A 34 -3.97 -2.68 9.30
N LEU A 35 -5.25 -3.04 9.18
CA LEU A 35 -5.95 -3.14 7.91
C LEU A 35 -7.29 -2.41 8.05
N SER A 36 -7.55 -1.44 7.19
CA SER A 36 -8.79 -0.69 7.15
C SER A 36 -9.40 -0.78 5.76
N LYS A 37 -10.69 -1.10 5.68
CA LYS A 37 -11.48 -1.06 4.45
C LYS A 37 -12.63 -0.08 4.68
N ALA A 38 -12.60 1.08 4.05
CA ALA A 38 -13.51 2.18 4.36
C ALA A 38 -14.86 2.06 3.63
N GLY A 39 -15.51 0.89 3.74
CA GLY A 39 -16.78 0.62 3.05
C GLY A 39 -16.61 0.28 1.57
N GLY A 40 -17.62 0.57 0.74
CA GLY A 40 -17.61 0.30 -0.70
C GLY A 40 -17.89 -1.16 -1.10
N ILE A 41 -17.29 -1.60 -2.21
CA ILE A 41 -17.49 -2.93 -2.80
C ILE A 41 -16.98 -4.08 -1.91
N PRO A 42 -17.59 -5.28 -1.95
CA PRO A 42 -17.02 -6.48 -1.33
C PRO A 42 -15.60 -6.75 -1.85
N LEU A 43 -14.72 -7.29 -1.00
CA LEU A 43 -13.38 -7.73 -1.38
C LEU A 43 -13.24 -9.20 -1.00
N GLU A 44 -12.74 -10.00 -1.94
CA GLU A 44 -12.42 -11.40 -1.70
C GLU A 44 -11.14 -11.53 -0.87
N MET A 45 -11.07 -12.56 -0.03
CA MET A 45 -9.89 -12.78 0.83
C MET A 45 -8.60 -12.96 0.01
N ASP A 46 -8.69 -13.58 -1.17
CA ASP A 46 -7.56 -13.75 -2.08
C ASP A 46 -7.02 -12.42 -2.63
N GLN A 47 -7.88 -11.41 -2.80
CA GLN A 47 -7.46 -10.06 -3.18
C GLN A 47 -6.72 -9.39 -2.02
N VAL A 48 -7.21 -9.54 -0.78
CA VAL A 48 -6.56 -8.98 0.42
C VAL A 48 -5.17 -9.58 0.62
N LEU A 49 -5.02 -10.90 0.46
CA LEU A 49 -3.73 -11.58 0.57
C LEU A 49 -2.76 -11.11 -0.51
N ARG A 50 -3.23 -10.98 -1.75
CA ARG A 50 -2.42 -10.47 -2.86
C ARG A 50 -1.94 -9.03 -2.61
N CYS A 51 -2.84 -8.14 -2.17
CA CYS A 51 -2.49 -6.77 -1.81
C CYS A 51 -1.48 -6.72 -0.65
N SER A 52 -1.61 -7.62 0.32
CA SER A 52 -0.65 -7.73 1.44
C SER A 52 0.75 -8.12 0.95
N GLN A 53 0.86 -9.05 -0.01
CA GLN A 53 2.14 -9.42 -0.62
C GLN A 53 2.78 -8.25 -1.38
N ILE A 54 1.97 -7.45 -2.09
CA ILE A 54 2.43 -6.24 -2.78
C ILE A 54 2.91 -5.20 -1.75
N ALA A 55 2.16 -4.99 -0.67
CA ALA A 55 2.51 -4.05 0.39
C ALA A 55 3.87 -4.38 1.05
N ILE A 56 4.18 -5.67 1.25
CA ILE A 56 5.49 -6.12 1.77
C ILE A 56 6.64 -5.62 0.90
N LEU A 57 6.52 -5.75 -0.42
CA LEU A 57 7.56 -5.31 -1.36
C LEU A 57 7.70 -3.79 -1.29
N LYS A 58 6.58 -3.06 -1.30
CA LYS A 58 6.59 -1.59 -1.28
C LYS A 58 7.16 -1.01 0.02
N VAL A 59 6.84 -1.61 1.17
CA VAL A 59 7.38 -1.18 2.47
C VAL A 59 8.89 -1.37 2.52
N THR A 60 9.42 -2.45 1.93
CA THR A 60 10.86 -2.69 1.85
C THR A 60 11.55 -1.64 0.98
N GLU A 61 11.01 -1.37 -0.22
CA GLU A 61 11.53 -0.34 -1.13
C GLU A 61 11.54 1.05 -0.49
N ILE A 62 10.46 1.42 0.20
CA ILE A 62 10.32 2.72 0.86
C ILE A 62 11.28 2.85 2.05
N ASP A 63 11.44 1.80 2.87
CA ASP A 63 12.37 1.79 4.01
C ASP A 63 13.83 1.97 3.53
N GLU A 64 14.23 1.27 2.48
CA GLU A 64 15.55 1.43 1.86
C GLU A 64 15.76 2.86 1.33
N LEU A 65 14.75 3.43 0.66
CA LEU A 65 14.81 4.81 0.18
C LEU A 65 14.96 5.81 1.32
N ILE A 66 14.18 5.67 2.40
CA ILE A 66 14.28 6.53 3.58
C ILE A 66 15.68 6.45 4.19
N LYS A 67 16.21 5.24 4.38
CA LYS A 67 17.56 5.04 4.94
C LYS A 67 18.64 5.69 4.07
N LYS A 68 18.53 5.55 2.75
CA LYS A 68 19.48 6.16 1.81
C LYS A 68 19.45 7.69 1.91
N VAL A 69 18.26 8.30 1.83
CA VAL A 69 18.12 9.76 1.90
C VAL A 69 18.62 10.31 3.23
N LEU A 70 18.41 9.59 4.34
CA LEU A 70 18.92 9.97 5.65
C LEU A 70 20.45 9.87 5.75
N GLU A 71 21.08 8.93 5.05
CA GLU A 71 22.54 8.83 5.02
C GLU A 71 23.16 9.96 4.18
N ASP A 72 22.60 10.21 3.00
CA ASP A 72 23.01 11.31 2.13
C ASP A 72 22.89 12.68 2.86
N ASP A 73 21.81 12.89 3.63
CA ASP A 73 21.64 14.11 4.45
C ASP A 73 22.71 14.24 5.54
N LYS A 74 23.09 13.15 6.21
CA LYS A 74 24.16 13.18 7.22
C LYS A 74 25.52 13.51 6.63
N GLU A 75 25.85 12.97 5.47
CA GLU A 75 27.13 13.24 4.80
C GLU A 75 27.24 14.69 4.30
N SER A 76 26.10 15.33 4.04
CA SER A 76 26.02 16.73 3.57
C SER A 76 26.08 17.79 4.68
N ARG A 77 26.06 17.38 5.96
CA ARG A 77 26.11 18.26 7.15
C ARG A 77 27.48 18.31 7.80
#